data_AF-A0A379ABW9-F1
#
_entry.id   AF-A0A379ABW9-F1
#
_cell.length_a   1.000
_cell.length_b   1.000
_cell.length_c   1.000
_cell.angle_alpha   90.00
_cell.angle_beta   90.00
_cell.angle_gamma   90.00
#
_symmetry.space_group_name_H-M   'P 1'
#
loop_
_entity.id
_entity.type
_entity.pdbx_description
1 polymer ?
#
loop_
_entity_poly.entity_id
_entity_poly.type
_entity_poly.pdbx_seq_one_letter_code
_entity_poly.pdbx_strand_id
1 'polypeptide(L)'
;MNPDNPLLALRDKISAVDKKLLTLLAERRLLAVEVAQAKLATHRPIRDVERERALLENLIVLGKAHNLDAHYITRLFQLVIEDSVLTQQALLQKKPQPSPCACRPYRLPGPERLLFASCSTQLRVAPFR
;
A
#
# COMPACT_ATOMS: atom_id res chain seq x y z
N MET A 1 -6.54 -35.91 -31.88
CA MET A 1 -5.94 -35.64 -30.57
C MET A 1 -4.86 -36.68 -30.36
N ASN A 2 -3.61 -36.27 -30.18
CA ASN A 2 -2.47 -37.19 -30.12
C ASN A 2 -2.20 -37.55 -28.65
N PRO A 3 -2.39 -38.82 -28.22
CA PRO A 3 -2.32 -39.21 -26.81
C PRO A 3 -0.88 -39.28 -26.25
N ASP A 4 0.14 -39.17 -27.11
CA ASP A 4 1.53 -39.51 -26.76
C ASP A 4 2.47 -38.31 -26.76
N ASN A 5 2.03 -37.15 -26.27
CA ASN A 5 2.96 -36.05 -26.02
C ASN A 5 3.15 -35.84 -24.51
N PRO A 6 4.09 -36.55 -23.86
CA PRO A 6 4.33 -36.44 -22.42
C PRO A 6 4.66 -35.00 -21.99
N LEU A 7 5.15 -34.17 -22.92
CA LEU A 7 5.38 -32.74 -22.69
C LEU A 7 4.09 -31.96 -22.46
N LEU A 8 2.98 -32.35 -23.09
CA LEU A 8 1.70 -31.66 -22.96
C LEU A 8 1.14 -31.85 -21.55
N ALA A 9 1.15 -33.09 -21.06
CA ALA A 9 0.74 -33.41 -19.69
C ALA A 9 1.60 -32.71 -18.63
N LEU A 10 2.91 -32.52 -18.88
CA LEU A 10 3.79 -31.74 -17.99
C LEU A 10 3.48 -30.24 -18.04
N ARG A 11 3.20 -29.68 -19.22
CA ARG A 11 2.80 -28.27 -19.36
C ARG A 11 1.48 -27.97 -18.68
N ASP A 12 0.52 -28.90 -18.73
CA ASP A 12 -0.74 -28.76 -18.01
C ASP A 12 -0.55 -28.76 -16.49
N LYS A 13 0.35 -29.61 -15.98
CA LYS A 13 0.75 -29.61 -14.56
C LYS A 13 1.40 -28.29 -14.16
N ILE A 14 2.32 -27.77 -14.97
CA ILE A 14 2.96 -26.46 -14.72
C ILE A 14 1.90 -25.36 -14.71
N SER A 15 1.01 -25.33 -15.70
CA SER A 15 -0.07 -24.36 -15.79
C SER A 15 -1.02 -24.40 -14.58
N ALA A 16 -1.25 -25.59 -14.03
CA ALA A 16 -2.03 -25.74 -12.79
C ALA A 16 -1.30 -25.19 -11.56
N VAL A 17 0.02 -25.35 -11.48
CA VAL A 17 0.84 -24.72 -10.43
C VAL A 17 0.83 -23.20 -10.57
N ASP A 18 0.99 -22.67 -11.78
CA ASP A 18 0.98 -21.23 -12.05
C ASP A 18 -0.34 -20.58 -11.64
N LYS A 19 -1.47 -21.25 -11.90
CA LYS A 19 -2.78 -20.79 -11.43
C LYS A 19 -2.84 -20.69 -9.90
N LYS A 20 -2.30 -21.68 -9.19
CA LYS A 20 -2.22 -21.66 -7.72
C LYS A 20 -1.34 -20.52 -7.23
N LEU A 21 -0.20 -20.27 -7.88
CA LEU A 21 0.67 -19.14 -7.56
C LEU A 21 -0.07 -17.81 -7.70
N LEU A 22 -0.85 -17.62 -8.77
CA LEU A 22 -1.66 -16.41 -8.95
C LEU A 22 -2.70 -16.23 -7.85
N THR A 23 -3.38 -17.31 -7.43
CA THR A 23 -4.33 -17.26 -6.30
C THR A 23 -3.63 -16.86 -5.01
N LEU A 24 -2.48 -17.46 -4.69
CA LEU A 24 -1.71 -17.13 -3.48
C LEU A 24 -1.18 -15.69 -3.51
N LEU A 25 -0.75 -15.20 -4.67
CA LEU A 25 -0.31 -13.79 -4.81
C LEU A 25 -1.48 -12.82 -4.61
N ALA A 26 -2.67 -13.15 -5.10
CA ALA A 26 -3.87 -12.35 -4.88
C ALA A 26 -4.26 -12.31 -3.39
N GLU A 27 -4.26 -13.46 -2.71
CA GLU A 27 -4.49 -13.54 -1.26
C GLU A 27 -3.47 -12.71 -0.49
N ARG A 28 -2.18 -12.82 -0.83
CA ARG A 28 -1.11 -12.03 -0.21
C ARG A 28 -1.34 -10.53 -0.40
N ARG A 29 -1.86 -10.11 -1.56
CA ARG A 29 -2.18 -8.71 -1.81
C ARG A 29 -3.33 -8.20 -0.93
N LEU A 30 -4.36 -9.02 -0.70
CA LEU A 30 -5.44 -8.68 0.23
C LEU A 30 -4.91 -8.49 1.65
N LEU A 31 -4.04 -9.37 2.12
CA LEU A 31 -3.38 -9.21 3.43
C LEU A 31 -2.54 -7.93 3.48
N ALA A 32 -1.86 -7.56 2.40
CA ALA A 32 -1.11 -6.31 2.35
C ALA A 32 -2.02 -5.07 2.51
N VAL A 33 -3.26 -5.11 1.99
CA VAL A 33 -4.28 -4.07 2.19
C VAL A 33 -4.70 -3.97 3.65
N GLU A 34 -5.01 -5.10 4.29
CA GLU A 34 -5.35 -5.15 5.72
C GLU A 34 -4.22 -4.62 6.61
N VAL A 35 -2.97 -5.00 6.30
CA VAL A 35 -1.78 -4.48 6.97
C VAL A 35 -1.68 -2.96 6.81
N ALA A 36 -2.00 -2.40 5.63
CA ALA A 36 -2.05 -0.96 5.43
C ALA A 36 -3.09 -0.28 6.34
N GLN A 37 -4.27 -0.87 6.47
CA GLN A 37 -5.33 -0.34 7.35
C GLN A 37 -4.91 -0.38 8.82
N ALA A 38 -4.26 -1.44 9.26
CA ALA A 38 -3.73 -1.55 10.62
C ALA A 38 -2.58 -0.54 10.89
N LYS A 39 -1.68 -0.35 9.94
CA LYS A 39 -0.59 0.65 10.01
C LYS A 39 -1.14 2.07 10.07
N LEU A 40 -2.21 2.34 9.32
CA LEU A 40 -2.95 3.60 9.36
C LEU A 40 -3.54 3.89 10.74
N ALA A 41 -4.20 2.91 11.35
CA ALA A 41 -4.79 3.07 12.68
C ALA A 41 -3.70 3.34 13.75
N THR A 42 -2.54 2.70 13.61
CA THR A 42 -1.43 2.78 14.57
C THR A 42 -0.39 3.85 14.24
N HIS A 43 -0.57 4.63 13.16
CA HIS A 43 0.37 5.65 12.67
C HIS A 43 1.80 5.14 12.47
N ARG A 44 1.95 3.87 12.04
CA ARG A 44 3.25 3.26 11.77
C ARG A 44 3.71 3.51 10.33
N PRO A 45 5.03 3.59 10.08
CA PRO A 45 5.55 3.73 8.73
C PRO A 45 5.19 2.51 7.87
N ILE A 46 4.94 2.75 6.58
CA ILE A 46 4.61 1.70 5.61
C ILE A 46 5.80 0.77 5.41
N ARG A 47 7.00 1.34 5.32
CA ARG A 47 8.24 0.61 5.03
C ARG A 47 8.92 0.22 6.34
N ASP A 48 9.19 -1.07 6.49
CA ASP A 48 9.80 -1.65 7.69
C ASP A 48 10.95 -2.56 7.24
N VAL A 49 12.13 -1.95 7.11
CA VAL A 49 13.32 -2.58 6.49
C VAL A 49 13.81 -3.75 7.34
N GLU A 50 13.72 -3.65 8.67
CA GLU A 50 14.15 -4.73 9.57
C GLU A 50 13.24 -5.94 9.44
N ARG A 51 11.92 -5.72 9.39
CA ARG A 51 10.96 -6.82 9.19
C ARG A 51 11.11 -7.46 7.82
N GLU A 52 11.33 -6.66 6.76
CA GLU A 52 11.56 -7.14 5.39
C GLU A 52 12.82 -8.02 5.30
N ARG A 53 13.93 -7.57 5.92
CA ARG A 53 15.17 -8.34 5.98
C ARG A 53 14.98 -9.67 6.71
N ALA A 54 14.36 -9.66 7.89
CA ALA A 54 14.09 -10.87 8.65
C ALA A 54 13.18 -11.85 7.88
N LEU A 55 12.22 -11.34 7.10
CA LEU A 55 11.37 -12.16 6.24
C LEU A 55 12.19 -12.84 5.13
N LEU A 56 13.05 -12.09 4.44
CA LEU A 56 13.91 -12.63 3.38
C LEU A 56 14.88 -13.69 3.92
N GLU A 57 15.52 -13.45 5.06
CA GLU A 57 16.43 -14.41 5.69
C GLU A 57 15.72 -15.74 6.00
N ASN A 58 14.50 -15.68 6.56
CA ASN A 58 13.69 -16.87 6.81
C ASN A 58 13.30 -17.61 5.53
N LEU A 59 12.92 -16.89 4.47
CA LEU A 59 12.57 -17.50 3.19
C LEU A 59 13.76 -18.15 2.48
N ILE A 60 14.95 -17.58 2.62
CA ILE A 60 16.18 -18.18 2.10
C ILE A 60 16.45 -19.52 2.79
N VAL A 61 16.26 -19.59 4.11
CA VAL A 61 16.42 -20.86 4.87
C VAL A 61 15.40 -21.90 4.43
N LEU A 62 14.13 -21.51 4.30
CA LEU A 62 13.07 -22.41 3.85
C LEU A 62 13.30 -22.89 2.41
N GLY A 63 13.69 -21.99 1.50
CA GLY A 63 13.91 -22.34 0.11
C GLY A 63 15.15 -23.22 -0.11
N LYS A 64 16.17 -23.10 0.76
CA LYS A 64 17.30 -24.06 0.76
C LYS A 64 16.85 -25.49 1.01
N ALA A 65 15.84 -25.71 1.87
CA ALA A 65 15.27 -27.04 2.09
C ALA A 65 14.53 -27.60 0.85
N HIS A 66 14.14 -26.73 -0.08
CA HIS A 66 13.50 -27.08 -1.34
C HIS A 66 14.47 -27.06 -2.55
N ASN A 67 15.78 -27.00 -2.31
CA ASN A 67 16.82 -26.89 -3.35
C ASN A 67 16.65 -25.66 -4.25
N LEU A 68 16.02 -24.59 -3.76
CA LEU A 68 15.91 -23.33 -4.46
C LEU A 68 17.12 -22.44 -4.18
N ASP A 69 17.60 -21.78 -5.22
CA ASP A 69 18.72 -20.86 -5.12
C ASP A 69 18.35 -19.61 -4.28
N ALA A 70 19.26 -19.20 -3.40
CA ALA A 70 19.04 -18.07 -2.50
C ALA A 70 18.85 -16.75 -3.26
N HIS A 71 19.58 -16.56 -4.36
CA HIS A 71 19.49 -15.35 -5.17
C HIS A 71 18.18 -15.30 -5.96
N TYR A 72 17.70 -16.45 -6.46
CA TYR A 72 16.37 -16.57 -7.05
C TYR A 72 15.25 -16.16 -6.09
N ILE A 73 15.23 -16.73 -4.86
CA ILE A 73 14.21 -16.41 -3.84
C ILE A 73 14.27 -14.93 -3.49
N THR A 74 15.47 -14.39 -3.26
CA THR A 74 15.66 -12.99 -2.87
C THR A 74 15.05 -12.05 -3.91
N ARG A 75 15.35 -12.23 -5.20
CA ARG A 75 14.81 -11.38 -6.27
C ARG A 75 13.30 -11.49 -6.38
N LEU A 76 12.76 -12.70 -6.31
CA LEU A 76 11.32 -12.93 -6.42
C LEU A 76 10.57 -12.27 -5.26
N PHE A 77 11.03 -12.46 -4.03
CA PHE A 77 10.35 -11.91 -2.86
C PHE A 77 10.58 -10.40 -2.67
N GLN A 78 11.68 -9.84 -3.18
CA GLN A 78 11.85 -8.39 -3.27
C GLN A 78 10.75 -7.75 -4.13
N LEU A 79 10.48 -8.30 -5.32
CA LEU A 79 9.39 -7.81 -6.19
C LEU A 79 8.02 -7.93 -5.52
N VAL A 80 7.78 -9.05 -4.83
CA VAL A 80 6.53 -9.31 -4.12
C VAL A 80 6.34 -8.38 -2.91
N ILE A 81 7.42 -8.01 -2.21
CA ILE A 81 7.40 -7.00 -1.15
C ILE A 81 7.14 -5.61 -1.75
N GLU A 82 7.81 -5.27 -2.85
CA GLU A 82 7.63 -3.99 -3.54
C GLU A 82 6.18 -3.76 -4.00
N ASP A 83 5.55 -4.76 -4.63
CA ASP A 83 4.13 -4.69 -5.01
C ASP A 83 3.22 -4.43 -3.80
N SER A 84 3.56 -5.01 -2.64
CA SER A 84 2.82 -4.78 -1.40
C SER A 84 2.97 -3.36 -0.90
N VAL A 85 4.19 -2.81 -0.90
CA VAL A 85 4.45 -1.41 -0.49
C VAL A 85 3.71 -0.45 -1.41
N LEU A 86 3.72 -0.68 -2.73
CA LEU A 86 3.01 0.14 -3.71
C LEU A 86 1.49 0.07 -3.51
N THR A 87 0.94 -1.13 -3.28
CA THR A 87 -0.49 -1.30 -3.00
C THR A 87 -0.90 -0.56 -1.71
N GLN A 88 -0.06 -0.60 -0.68
CA GLN A 88 -0.29 0.12 0.58
C GLN A 88 -0.24 1.65 0.38
N GLN A 89 0.72 2.15 -0.38
CA GLN A 89 0.84 3.58 -0.71
C GLN A 89 -0.35 4.09 -1.52
N ALA A 90 -0.81 3.32 -2.51
CA ALA A 90 -1.96 3.68 -3.34
C ALA A 90 -3.25 3.84 -2.50
N LEU A 91 -3.43 3.02 -1.45
CA LEU A 91 -4.55 3.16 -0.52
C LEU A 91 -4.49 4.45 0.30
N LEU A 92 -3.30 4.88 0.69
CA LEU A 92 -3.11 6.13 1.42
C LEU A 92 -3.43 7.35 0.56
N GLN A 93 -2.99 7.34 -0.70
CA GLN A 93 -3.24 8.44 -1.64
C GLN A 93 -4.71 8.58 -2.03
N LYS A 94 -5.47 7.47 -2.04
CA LYS A 94 -6.92 7.49 -2.32
C LYS A 94 -7.76 8.11 -1.20
N LYS A 95 -7.24 8.23 0.02
CA LYS A 95 -7.95 9.01 1.05
C LYS A 95 -7.88 10.48 0.64
N PRO A 96 -9.03 11.16 0.46
CA PRO A 96 -9.00 12.57 0.13
C PRO A 96 -8.25 13.28 1.27
N GLN A 97 -7.11 13.87 0.92
CA GLN A 97 -6.50 14.89 1.76
C GLN A 97 -7.61 15.89 2.07
N PRO A 98 -7.84 16.29 3.33
CA PRO A 98 -8.73 17.41 3.60
C PRO A 98 -8.15 18.56 2.78
N SER A 99 -8.89 18.97 1.74
CA SER A 99 -8.49 20.08 0.90
C SER A 99 -8.15 21.23 1.84
N PRO A 100 -6.96 21.86 1.74
CA PRO A 100 -6.71 23.05 2.53
C PRO A 100 -7.86 23.99 2.20
N CYS A 101 -8.66 24.32 3.22
CA CYS A 101 -9.83 25.17 3.09
C CYS A 101 -9.37 26.38 2.29
N ALA A 102 -9.92 26.57 1.09
CA ALA A 102 -9.46 27.57 0.14
C ALA A 102 -9.88 28.95 0.63
N CYS A 103 -9.30 29.42 1.73
CA CYS A 103 -9.20 30.84 2.01
C CYS A 103 -8.16 31.37 1.03
N ARG A 104 -8.61 31.69 -0.20
CA ARG A 104 -7.84 32.58 -1.07
C ARG A 104 -7.55 33.85 -0.24
N PRO A 105 -6.28 34.29 -0.11
CA PRO A 105 -6.03 35.61 0.42
C PRO A 105 -6.67 36.61 -0.56
N TYR A 106 -7.75 37.27 -0.13
CA TYR A 106 -8.30 38.40 -0.86
C TYR A 106 -7.24 39.49 -0.90
N ARG A 107 -6.78 39.85 -2.10
CA ARG A 107 -5.89 41.00 -2.30
C ARG A 107 -6.78 42.24 -2.30
N LEU A 108 -6.83 42.97 -1.19
CA LEU A 108 -7.52 44.26 -1.12
C LEU A 108 -6.71 45.32 -1.89
N PRO A 109 -7.32 46.09 -2.80
CA PRO A 109 -6.65 47.21 -3.46
C PRO A 109 -6.77 48.48 -2.60
N GLY A 110 -5.66 48.93 -2.01
CA GLY A 110 -5.47 50.31 -1.50
C GLY A 110 -6.32 50.75 -0.29
N PRO A 111 -6.10 51.97 0.23
CA PRO A 111 -5.06 52.23 1.22
C PRO A 111 -5.65 52.46 2.62
N GLU A 112 -4.90 52.07 3.64
CA GLU A 112 -5.12 52.33 5.07
C GLU A 112 -6.38 51.76 5.74
N ARG A 113 -6.21 50.64 6.46
CA ARG A 113 -6.42 50.51 7.92
C ARG A 113 -6.36 49.02 8.32
N LEU A 114 -5.50 48.73 9.29
CA LEU A 114 -5.39 47.42 9.94
C LEU A 114 -6.67 47.14 10.72
N LEU A 115 -7.51 46.24 10.21
CA LEU A 115 -8.48 45.51 11.03
C LEU A 115 -8.20 44.03 10.83
N PHE A 116 -7.55 43.45 11.85
CA PHE A 116 -7.38 42.00 11.96
C PHE A 116 -8.76 41.36 12.10
N ALA A 117 -9.16 40.58 11.10
CA ALA A 117 -10.25 39.62 11.26
C ALA A 117 -9.73 38.50 12.16
N SER A 118 -9.99 38.61 13.46
CA SER A 118 -9.83 37.50 14.39
C SER A 118 -10.76 36.38 13.96
N CYS A 119 -10.16 35.25 13.57
CA CYS A 119 -10.82 33.96 13.55
C CYS A 119 -11.35 33.71 14.96
N SER A 120 -12.67 33.84 15.15
CA SER A 120 -13.32 33.59 16.42
C SER A 120 -14.62 32.86 16.16
N THR A 121 -14.53 31.55 16.30
CA THR A 121 -15.62 30.66 16.67
C THR A 121 -16.53 31.34 17.70
N GLN A 122 -17.76 31.68 17.32
CA GLN A 122 -19.00 31.38 18.06
C GLN A 122 -20.19 32.11 17.44
N LEU A 123 -21.06 31.34 16.79
CA LEU A 123 -22.47 31.67 16.66
C LEU A 123 -23.05 31.80 18.07
N ARG A 124 -23.60 32.96 18.42
CA ARG A 124 -24.76 33.11 19.32
C ARG A 124 -25.41 34.47 19.09
N VAL A 125 -26.62 34.43 18.55
CA VAL A 125 -27.52 35.57 18.44
C VAL A 125 -28.25 35.69 19.78
N ALA A 126 -28.18 36.85 20.42
CA ALA A 126 -29.06 37.22 21.52
C ALA A 126 -29.95 38.40 21.06
N PRO A 127 -31.27 38.39 21.34
CA PRO A 127 -32.14 39.48 20.93
C PRO A 127 -31.98 40.64 21.92
N PHE A 128 -31.98 41.87 21.41
CA PHE A 128 -32.18 43.04 22.25
C PHE A 128 -33.47 43.75 21.90
N ARG A 129 -34.22 43.98 22.98
CA ARG A 129 -35.42 44.79 23.11
C ARG A 129 -35.03 46.25 23.28
#